data_AF-A0A850NBZ6-F1
#
_entry.id   AF-A0A850NBZ6-F1
#
_cell.length_a   1.000
_cell.length_b   1.000
_cell.length_c   1.000
_cell.angle_alpha   90.00
_cell.angle_beta   90.00
_cell.angle_gamma   90.00
#
_symmetry.space_group_name_H-M   'P 1'
#
loop_
_entity.id
_entity.type
_entity.pdbx_description
1 polymer ?
#
loop_
_entity_poly.entity_id
_entity_poly.type
_entity_poly.pdbx_seq_one_letter_code
_entity_poly.pdbx_strand_id
1 'polypeptide(L)'
;MTILLFGATKDIIGTPTLSVPTASLSGKKIPNTVGELKKFLENTYPELKSIPQVTVAVNQNYASDGDRINSYDEIALIPPPQV
;
A
#
# COMPACT_ATOMS: atom_id res chain seq x y z
N MET A 1 8.49 6.00 3.07
CA MET A 1 8.11 5.00 2.07
C MET A 1 7.02 5.65 1.25
N THR A 2 7.11 5.49 -0.06
CA THR A 2 6.17 6.13 -0.99
C THR A 2 5.29 5.07 -1.59
N ILE A 3 3.98 5.28 -1.54
CA ILE A 3 2.99 4.36 -2.09
C ILE A 3 2.39 5.00 -3.34
N LEU A 4 2.57 4.35 -4.47
CA LEU A 4 1.98 4.72 -5.75
C LEU A 4 0.61 4.02 -5.89
N LEU A 5 -0.39 4.80 -6.27
CA LEU A 5 -1.77 4.37 -6.39
C LEU A 5 -2.21 4.44 -7.85
N PHE A 6 -2.84 3.36 -8.31
CA PHE A 6 -3.29 3.21 -9.69
C PHE A 6 -4.77 2.83 -9.74
N GLY A 7 -5.44 3.20 -10.85
CA GLY A 7 -6.85 2.88 -11.11
C GLY A 7 -7.75 3.11 -9.88
N ALA A 8 -8.56 2.10 -9.57
CA ALA A 8 -9.52 2.14 -8.46
C ALA A 8 -8.90 2.53 -7.10
N THR A 9 -7.64 2.18 -6.81
CA THR A 9 -7.01 2.58 -5.54
C THR A 9 -6.76 4.09 -5.47
N LYS A 10 -6.37 4.70 -6.60
CA LYS A 10 -6.22 6.16 -6.74
C LYS A 10 -7.57 6.85 -6.69
N ASP A 11 -8.61 6.28 -7.32
CA ASP A 11 -9.95 6.86 -7.31
C ASP A 11 -10.55 6.89 -5.90
N ILE A 12 -10.36 5.82 -5.12
CA ILE A 12 -10.83 5.74 -3.72
C ILE A 12 -10.09 6.71 -2.81
N ILE A 13 -8.76 6.74 -2.89
CA ILE A 13 -7.94 7.57 -1.98
C ILE A 13 -7.95 9.05 -2.41
N GLY A 14 -8.22 9.32 -3.70
CA GLY A 14 -8.24 10.65 -4.28
C GLY A 14 -6.86 11.23 -4.60
N THR A 15 -5.77 10.51 -4.31
CA THR A 15 -4.39 10.93 -4.61
C THR A 15 -3.64 9.85 -5.38
N PRO A 16 -2.71 10.22 -6.28
CA PRO A 16 -1.88 9.25 -7.00
C PRO A 16 -0.77 8.66 -6.14
N THR A 17 -0.46 9.29 -5.01
CA THR A 17 0.62 8.88 -4.11
C THR A 17 0.23 9.09 -2.66
N LEU A 18 0.65 8.18 -1.78
CA LEU A 18 0.60 8.33 -0.33
C LEU A 18 2.01 8.27 0.25
N SER A 19 2.31 9.21 1.13
CA SER A 19 3.50 9.13 1.98
C SER A 19 3.12 8.53 3.31
N VAL A 20 3.58 7.31 3.59
CA VAL A 20 3.38 6.73 4.92
C VAL A 20 4.43 7.32 5.86
N PRO A 21 4.03 8.02 6.94
CA PRO A 21 4.98 8.55 7.90
C PRO A 21 5.76 7.39 8.52
N THR A 22 7.06 7.39 8.26
CA THR A 22 8.04 6.39 8.74
C THR A 22 8.48 6.68 10.18
N ALA A 23 7.98 7.76 10.77
CA ALA A 23 8.32 8.14 12.12
C ALA A 23 7.31 7.52 13.09
N SER A 24 7.81 6.65 13.98
CA SER A 24 7.10 6.07 15.13
C SER A 24 6.72 7.12 16.19
N LEU A 25 6.16 8.25 15.79
CA LEU A 25 5.81 9.38 16.66
C LEU A 25 4.65 9.06 17.63
N SER A 26 4.08 7.85 17.60
CA SER A 26 3.02 7.43 18.53
C SER A 26 3.01 5.92 18.78
N GLY A 27 4.17 5.25 18.83
CA GLY A 27 4.25 3.82 19.16
C GLY A 27 3.58 2.88 18.14
N LYS A 28 3.07 3.39 17.01
CA LYS A 28 2.54 2.59 15.91
C LYS A 28 3.70 1.97 15.14
N LYS A 29 3.67 0.63 15.08
CA LYS A 29 4.62 -0.21 14.37
C LYS A 29 4.57 0.14 12.87
N ILE A 30 5.71 0.53 12.32
CA ILE A 30 5.87 0.72 10.87
C ILE A 30 5.67 -0.65 10.22
N PRO A 31 4.88 -0.77 9.14
CA PRO A 31 4.75 -2.05 8.44
C PRO A 31 6.12 -2.47 7.90
N ASN A 32 6.57 -3.68 8.25
CA ASN A 32 7.86 -4.23 7.80
C ASN A 32 7.68 -5.20 6.63
N THR A 33 6.43 -5.54 6.32
CA THR A 33 6.07 -6.45 5.23
C THR A 33 4.94 -5.87 4.40
N VAL A 34 4.84 -6.34 3.15
CA VAL A 34 3.76 -5.97 2.23
C VAL A 34 2.39 -6.25 2.85
N GLY A 35 2.21 -7.39 3.50
CA GLY A 35 0.95 -7.76 4.14
C GLY A 35 0.58 -6.87 5.33
N GLU A 36 1.57 -6.47 6.15
CA GLU A 36 1.35 -5.49 7.22
C GLU A 36 0.95 -4.12 6.63
N LEU A 37 1.58 -3.70 5.54
CA LEU A 37 1.26 -2.43 4.88
C LEU A 37 -0.15 -2.47 4.30
N LYS A 38 -0.53 -3.54 3.60
CA LYS A 38 -1.86 -3.69 3.02
C LYS A 38 -2.94 -3.59 4.11
N LYS A 39 -2.76 -4.30 5.23
CA LYS A 39 -3.64 -4.17 6.40
C LYS A 39 -3.65 -2.76 6.97
N PHE A 40 -2.50 -2.08 7.04
CA PHE A 40 -2.43 -0.70 7.51
C PHE A 40 -3.26 0.24 6.62
N LEU A 41 -3.16 0.08 5.30
CA LEU A 41 -3.94 0.85 4.32
C LEU A 41 -5.43 0.52 4.42
N GLU A 42 -5.82 -0.75 4.52
CA GLU A 42 -7.21 -1.18 4.69
C GLU A 42 -7.84 -0.69 6.01
N ASN A 43 -7.04 -0.50 7.06
CA ASN A 43 -7.51 0.07 8.32
C ASN A 43 -7.64 1.61 8.25
N THR A 44 -6.80 2.26 7.45
CA THR A 44 -6.83 3.72 7.27
C THR A 44 -7.91 4.13 6.25
N TYR A 45 -8.07 3.33 5.20
CA TYR A 45 -8.99 3.51 4.08
C TYR A 45 -9.82 2.22 3.92
N PRO A 46 -10.90 2.04 4.70
CA PRO A 46 -11.71 0.82 4.66
C PRO A 46 -12.33 0.53 3.30
N GLU A 47 -12.51 1.55 2.46
CA GLU A 47 -12.99 1.42 1.08
C GLU A 47 -12.08 0.56 0.20
N LEU A 48 -10.77 0.49 0.50
CA LEU A 48 -9.84 -0.40 -0.22
C LEU A 48 -10.20 -1.88 -0.07
N LYS A 49 -10.90 -2.27 1.00
CA LYS A 49 -11.39 -3.64 1.18
C LYS A 49 -12.44 -4.05 0.13
N SER A 50 -13.05 -3.06 -0.52
CA SER A 50 -14.02 -3.30 -1.61
C SER A 50 -13.33 -3.68 -2.91
N ILE A 51 -12.01 -3.46 -3.04
CA ILE A 51 -11.26 -3.82 -4.25
C ILE A 51 -10.83 -5.29 -4.16
N PRO A 52 -11.35 -6.18 -5.01
CA PRO A 52 -10.89 -7.56 -5.04
C PRO A 52 -9.45 -7.61 -5.57
N GLN A 53 -8.57 -8.37 -4.90
CA GLN A 53 -7.24 -8.75 -5.42
C GLN A 53 -6.30 -7.60 -5.83
N VAL A 54 -6.07 -6.62 -4.94
CA VAL A 54 -4.96 -5.68 -5.13
C VAL A 54 -3.62 -6.40 -5.04
N THR A 55 -2.84 -6.30 -6.11
CA THR A 55 -1.46 -6.77 -6.22
C THR A 55 -0.51 -5.67 -5.75
N VAL A 56 0.62 -6.05 -5.15
CA VAL A 56 1.63 -5.10 -4.68
C VAL A 56 2.93 -5.32 -5.44
N ALA A 57 3.59 -4.23 -5.82
CA ALA A 57 4.96 -4.25 -6.30
C ALA A 57 5.84 -3.35 -5.41
N VAL A 58 7.05 -3.80 -5.10
CA VAL A 58 8.06 -3.10 -4.31
C VAL A 58 9.24 -2.85 -5.22
N ASN A 59 9.66 -1.59 -5.38
CA ASN A 59 10.75 -1.17 -6.27
C ASN A 59 10.62 -1.78 -7.68
N GLN A 60 9.42 -1.67 -8.27
CA GLN A 60 9.08 -2.18 -9.62
C GLN A 60 9.03 -3.72 -9.77
N ASN A 61 9.21 -4.47 -8.68
CA ASN A 61 9.10 -5.92 -8.68
C ASN A 61 7.84 -6.39 -7.93
N TYR A 62 7.11 -7.35 -8.49
CA TYR A 62 5.97 -7.95 -7.79
C TYR A 62 6.40 -8.56 -6.46
N ALA A 63 5.63 -8.29 -5.41
CA ALA A 63 5.91 -8.72 -4.06
C ALA A 63 4.70 -9.42 -3.47
N SER A 64 4.97 -10.44 -2.66
CA SER A 64 3.99 -11.20 -1.89
C SER A 64 3.81 -10.57 -0.52
N ASP A 65 2.73 -10.91 0.18
CA ASP A 65 2.43 -10.36 1.51
C ASP A 65 3.54 -10.59 2.55
N GLY A 66 4.38 -11.62 2.37
CA GLY A 66 5.51 -11.94 3.24
C GLY A 66 6.81 -11.20 2.92
N ASP A 67 6.88 -10.49 1.80
CA ASP A 67 8.09 -9.76 1.40
C ASP A 67 8.32 -8.56 2.32
N ARG A 68 9.59 -8.35 2.66
CA ARG A 68 10.00 -7.26 3.54
C ARG A 68 10.04 -5.95 2.77
N ILE A 69 9.57 -4.91 3.42
CA ILE A 69 9.61 -3.53 2.94
C ILE A 69 10.25 -2.64 3.99
N ASN A 70 10.79 -1.51 3.53
CA ASN A 70 11.46 -0.53 4.36
C ASN A 70 10.96 0.88 4.06
N SER A 71 11.40 1.81 4.89
CA SER A 71 11.02 3.22 4.83
C SER A 71 11.46 3.97 3.57
N TYR A 72 12.38 3.43 2.78
CA TYR A 72 12.89 4.01 1.54
C TYR A 72 12.30 3.38 0.29
N ASP A 73 11.54 2.28 0.43
CA ASP A 73 10.96 1.59 -0.71
C ASP A 73 9.83 2.40 -1.35
N GLU A 74 9.73 2.22 -2.66
CA GLU A 74 8.59 2.62 -3.46
C GLU A 74 7.66 1.42 -3.66
N ILE A 75 6.38 1.60 -3.35
CA ILE A 75 5.40 0.52 -3.31
C ILE A 75 4.23 0.88 -4.21
N ALA A 76 3.96 0.09 -5.24
CA ALA A 76 2.81 0.27 -6.11
C ALA A 76 1.65 -0.64 -5.70
N LEU A 77 0.47 -0.06 -5.49
CA LEU A 77 -0.79 -0.79 -5.37
C LEU A 77 -1.44 -0.89 -6.74
N ILE A 78 -1.51 -2.11 -7.26
CA ILE A 78 -2.00 -2.41 -8.60
C ILE A 78 -3.37 -3.10 -8.43
N PRO A 79 -4.49 -2.38 -8.61
CA PRO A 79 -5.80 -3.02 -8.63
C PRO A 79 -5.95 -3.90 -9.87
N PRO A 80 -6.89 -4.86 -9.86
CA PRO A 80 -7.26 -5.56 -11.07
C PRO A 80 -7.81 -4.57 -12.12
N PRO A 81 -7.67 -4.89 -13.42
CA PRO A 81 -8.32 -4.12 -14.47
C PRO A 81 -9.84 -4.11 -14.23
N GLN A 82 -10.46 -2.94 -14.42
CA GLN A 82 -11.92 -2.83 -14.41
C GLN A 82 -12.44 -3.57 -15.66
N VAL A 83 -13.25 -4.61 -15.43
CA VAL A 83 -13.93 -5.39 -16.49
C VAL A 83 -15.30 -4.80 -16.80
#